data_AF-A0A1Q9E8S7-F1
#
_entry.id   AF-A0A1Q9E8S7-F1
#
_cell.length_a   1.000
_cell.length_b   1.000
_cell.length_c   1.000
_cell.angle_alpha   90.00
_cell.angle_beta   90.00
_cell.angle_gamma   90.00
#
_symmetry.space_group_name_H-M   'P 1'
#
loop_
_entity.id
_entity.type
_entity.pdbx_description
1 polymer ?
#
loop_
_entity_poly.entity_id
_entity_poly.type
_entity_poly.pdbx_seq_one_letter_code
_entity_poly.pdbx_strand_id
1 'polypeptide(L)'
;MVDSTGKACSVPKAQRTEPPPRRCHNHFEGGGVLCTKRGLCESLVAHFLHFGRDPFGAVPLTFLVHGSSDPQFAMFEDAYRYFSDESKQRIWIVKPAEWANRGCGIRIFKTIEEVRARVDAKERAWAIQKYIEKPLLVHGRKFDIRAYCLLLQDPTNWSFKAFYYRDAYLRTTSAQYTTKNLDRMVHLNNDAVQKHGDNYGKFESANKMSLDEFQKYLDEHHVRTINVREDLMPQIQGLMADAVQATVAMMNPRQIANCFEVFGFDFMVDADFRVWLIECNANPCLDLCSAYLSHLIPTMLDSALQLTVDQMFGDLGAGSGKEAAPNKWDLLFDTAEAPEALRSTWVEELDPCAEDGFTRMGSLGRQLLGKSRPRAKKGSKAASRQKDAEKAVPDNPDATAEDAAVSNEGGEEQK
;
A
#
# COMPACT_ATOMS: atom_id res chain seq x y z
N MET A 1 4.15 -33.57 -62.02
CA MET A 1 4.73 -33.21 -63.34
C MET A 1 6.06 -33.93 -63.47
N VAL A 2 6.37 -34.49 -64.64
CA VAL A 2 7.67 -35.13 -64.95
C VAL A 2 8.32 -34.26 -66.02
N ASP A 3 9.63 -33.99 -65.93
CA ASP A 3 10.33 -33.26 -66.99
C ASP A 3 10.69 -34.18 -68.18
N SER A 4 11.21 -33.57 -69.24
CA SER A 4 11.54 -34.22 -70.51
C SER A 4 12.69 -35.24 -70.45
N THR A 5 13.28 -35.50 -69.27
CA THR A 5 14.34 -36.50 -69.06
C THR A 5 13.85 -37.76 -68.31
N GLY A 6 12.58 -37.82 -67.91
CA GLY A 6 11.96 -39.02 -67.34
C GLY A 6 12.37 -39.34 -65.89
N LYS A 7 13.13 -38.47 -65.21
CA LYS A 7 13.38 -38.61 -63.77
C LYS A 7 12.16 -38.17 -62.96
N ALA A 8 11.75 -39.01 -62.02
CA ALA A 8 10.70 -38.66 -61.05
C ALA A 8 11.16 -37.45 -60.23
N CYS A 9 10.42 -36.35 -60.33
CA CYS A 9 10.71 -35.13 -59.58
C CYS A 9 10.46 -35.41 -58.08
N SER A 10 11.54 -35.55 -57.31
CA SER A 10 11.46 -35.82 -55.87
C SER A 10 10.88 -34.60 -55.16
N VAL A 11 9.63 -34.70 -54.69
CA VAL A 11 9.04 -33.70 -53.80
C VAL A 11 10.00 -33.53 -52.61
N PRO A 12 10.51 -32.32 -52.34
CA PRO A 12 11.40 -32.12 -51.19
C PRO A 12 10.63 -32.51 -49.93
N LYS A 13 11.21 -33.41 -49.12
CA LYS A 13 10.66 -33.76 -47.81
C LYS A 13 10.44 -32.44 -47.06
N ALA A 14 9.19 -32.13 -46.73
CA ALA A 14 8.88 -30.98 -45.88
C ALA A 14 9.76 -31.08 -44.63
N GLN A 15 10.60 -30.07 -44.41
CA GLN A 15 11.34 -29.97 -43.16
C GLN A 15 10.28 -29.95 -42.06
N ARG A 16 10.29 -30.97 -41.20
CA ARG A 16 9.54 -30.91 -39.94
C ARG A 16 10.20 -29.81 -39.11
N THR A 17 9.70 -28.59 -39.26
CA THR A 17 9.91 -27.54 -38.28
C THR A 17 9.30 -28.05 -36.99
N GLU A 18 10.13 -28.37 -36.00
CA GLU A 18 9.63 -28.71 -34.67
C GLU A 18 8.74 -27.55 -34.17
N PRO A 19 7.65 -27.86 -33.44
CA PRO A 19 6.83 -26.80 -32.87
C PRO A 19 7.71 -25.89 -32.00
N PRO A 20 7.47 -24.56 -32.00
CA PRO A 20 8.27 -23.65 -31.20
C PRO A 20 8.26 -24.09 -29.73
N PRO A 21 9.39 -24.01 -29.01
CA PRO A 21 9.46 -24.45 -27.63
C PRO A 21 8.46 -23.66 -26.78
N ARG A 22 7.74 -24.37 -25.89
CA ARG A 22 6.83 -23.72 -24.93
C ARG A 22 7.65 -22.80 -24.03
N ARG A 23 7.18 -21.56 -23.84
CA ARG A 23 7.85 -20.52 -23.05
C ARG A 23 6.88 -19.92 -22.06
N CYS A 24 7.38 -19.63 -20.87
CA CYS A 24 6.71 -18.89 -19.82
C CYS A 24 7.63 -17.75 -19.40
N HIS A 25 7.05 -16.60 -19.05
CA HIS A 25 7.77 -15.35 -18.86
C HIS A 25 7.44 -14.80 -17.48
N ASN A 26 8.43 -14.71 -16.59
CA ASN A 26 8.23 -14.29 -15.19
C ASN A 26 8.23 -12.76 -14.97
N HIS A 27 8.02 -12.00 -16.05
CA HIS A 27 7.86 -10.54 -16.04
C HIS A 27 6.89 -10.11 -17.16
N PHE A 28 6.16 -9.02 -16.92
CA PHE A 28 5.36 -8.33 -17.92
C PHE A 28 6.10 -7.14 -18.54
N GLU A 29 5.88 -6.90 -19.83
CA GLU A 29 6.24 -5.62 -20.44
C GLU A 29 5.30 -4.51 -19.99
N GLY A 30 5.75 -3.26 -20.02
CA GLY A 30 4.95 -2.11 -19.58
C GLY A 30 4.84 -1.93 -18.06
N GLY A 31 5.34 -2.87 -17.24
CA GLY A 31 5.23 -2.84 -15.76
C GLY A 31 5.77 -1.57 -15.05
N GLY A 32 6.42 -0.66 -15.76
CA GLY A 32 6.73 0.68 -15.28
C GLY A 32 5.50 1.52 -14.90
N VAL A 33 4.31 1.26 -15.46
CA VAL A 33 3.05 1.91 -15.02
C VAL A 33 2.67 1.55 -13.58
N LEU A 34 3.11 0.38 -13.07
CA LEU A 34 2.86 -0.06 -11.70
C LEU A 34 4.07 0.15 -10.79
N CYS A 35 5.29 -0.04 -11.32
CA CYS A 35 6.51 -0.12 -10.50
C CYS A 35 7.37 1.16 -10.48
N THR A 36 7.11 2.16 -11.34
CA THR A 36 7.75 3.48 -11.19
C THR A 36 6.89 4.40 -10.33
N LYS A 37 7.51 5.35 -9.63
CA LYS A 37 6.78 6.31 -8.77
C LYS A 37 5.94 7.29 -9.59
N ARG A 38 6.43 7.65 -10.79
CA ARG A 38 5.65 8.35 -11.82
C ARG A 38 4.43 7.52 -12.23
N GLY A 39 4.64 6.34 -12.79
CA GLY A 39 3.58 5.52 -13.37
C GLY A 39 2.51 5.14 -12.35
N LEU A 40 2.91 4.72 -11.15
CA LEU A 40 1.98 4.35 -10.09
C LEU A 40 1.11 5.55 -9.67
N CYS A 41 1.72 6.73 -9.52
CA CYS A 41 1.00 7.95 -9.17
C CYS A 41 0.03 8.38 -10.28
N GLU A 42 0.49 8.43 -11.54
CA GLU A 42 -0.33 8.83 -12.69
C GLU A 42 -1.52 7.87 -12.90
N SER A 43 -1.27 6.55 -12.81
CA SER A 43 -2.32 5.53 -12.99
C SER A 43 -3.36 5.57 -11.88
N LEU A 44 -2.93 5.67 -10.61
CA LEU A 44 -3.86 5.76 -9.48
C LEU A 44 -4.64 7.08 -9.44
N VAL A 45 -4.00 8.21 -9.79
CA VAL A 45 -4.70 9.49 -9.92
C VAL A 45 -5.79 9.39 -10.98
N ALA A 46 -5.48 8.87 -12.18
CA ALA A 46 -6.48 8.68 -13.22
C ALA A 46 -7.64 7.76 -12.77
N HIS A 47 -7.32 6.62 -12.14
CA HIS A 47 -8.29 5.62 -11.70
C HIS A 47 -9.23 6.14 -10.59
N PHE A 48 -8.70 6.74 -9.52
CA PHE A 48 -9.54 7.27 -8.44
C PHE A 48 -10.38 8.46 -8.89
N LEU A 49 -9.83 9.36 -9.73
CA LEU A 49 -10.60 10.47 -10.29
C LEU A 49 -11.75 9.99 -11.21
N HIS A 50 -11.56 8.89 -11.95
CA HIS A 50 -12.63 8.25 -12.73
C HIS A 50 -13.81 7.80 -11.85
N PHE A 51 -13.54 7.23 -10.68
CA PHE A 51 -14.56 6.87 -9.68
C PHE A 51 -15.03 8.04 -8.78
N GLY A 52 -14.64 9.29 -9.10
CA GLY A 52 -15.01 10.47 -8.28
C GLY A 52 -14.46 10.42 -6.86
N ARG A 53 -13.29 9.79 -6.64
CA ARG A 53 -12.60 9.67 -5.36
C ARG A 53 -11.32 10.49 -5.32
N ASP A 54 -10.92 10.88 -4.11
CA ASP A 54 -9.65 11.56 -3.88
C ASP A 54 -8.49 10.53 -3.89
N PRO A 55 -7.62 10.50 -4.91
CA PRO A 55 -6.54 9.52 -4.98
C PRO A 55 -5.61 9.55 -3.77
N PHE A 56 -5.51 10.70 -3.10
CA PHE A 56 -4.56 10.83 -2.01
C PHE A 56 -5.03 10.23 -0.69
N GLY A 57 -6.27 9.72 -0.60
CA GLY A 57 -6.68 8.83 0.49
C GLY A 57 -6.16 7.39 0.37
N ALA A 58 -5.62 7.01 -0.81
CA ALA A 58 -5.01 5.71 -1.08
C ALA A 58 -3.47 5.75 -1.09
N VAL A 59 -2.90 6.81 -1.66
CA VAL A 59 -1.46 7.05 -1.75
C VAL A 59 -1.09 8.43 -1.19
N PRO A 60 0.09 8.63 -0.55
CA PRO A 60 0.44 9.95 -0.04
C PRO A 60 0.48 11.01 -1.16
N LEU A 61 -0.06 12.21 -0.89
CA LEU A 61 -0.06 13.36 -1.81
C LEU A 61 1.29 13.53 -2.50
N THR A 62 1.29 13.48 -3.83
CA THR A 62 2.51 13.46 -4.65
C THR A 62 2.42 14.44 -5.82
N PHE A 63 3.47 15.22 -6.01
CA PHE A 63 3.67 16.11 -7.15
C PHE A 63 4.83 15.56 -8.00
N LEU A 64 4.64 15.46 -9.31
CA LEU A 64 5.65 14.99 -10.26
C LEU A 64 6.22 16.19 -11.01
N VAL A 65 7.51 16.49 -10.79
CA VAL A 65 8.16 17.69 -11.32
C VAL A 65 9.46 17.37 -12.07
N HIS A 66 9.79 18.14 -13.10
CA HIS A 66 11.11 18.11 -13.74
C HIS A 66 12.11 19.15 -13.19
N GLY A 67 11.63 20.10 -12.38
CA GLY A 67 12.39 21.18 -11.76
C GLY A 67 11.45 22.16 -11.06
N SER A 68 11.97 23.27 -10.55
CA SER A 68 11.17 24.25 -9.81
C SER A 68 10.44 25.30 -10.65
N SER A 69 10.61 25.22 -11.98
CA SER A 69 9.82 25.89 -13.00
C SER A 69 8.61 25.08 -13.48
N ASP A 70 8.47 23.84 -13.02
CA ASP A 70 7.34 22.96 -13.36
C ASP A 70 6.04 23.48 -12.73
N PRO A 71 4.90 23.52 -13.45
CA PRO A 71 3.62 23.95 -12.88
C PRO A 71 3.23 23.17 -11.61
N GLN A 72 3.54 21.88 -11.52
CA GLN A 72 3.26 21.09 -10.31
C GLN A 72 4.13 21.51 -9.11
N PHE A 73 5.26 22.19 -9.33
CA PHE A 73 6.07 22.75 -8.24
C PHE A 73 5.34 23.89 -7.53
N ALA A 74 4.67 24.78 -8.26
CA ALA A 74 3.86 25.84 -7.67
C ALA A 74 2.71 25.25 -6.83
N MET A 75 2.06 24.19 -7.34
CA MET A 75 1.01 23.47 -6.62
C MET A 75 1.54 22.79 -5.35
N PHE A 76 2.78 22.28 -5.37
CA PHE A 76 3.49 21.82 -4.17
C PHE A 76 3.72 22.96 -3.16
N GLU A 77 4.12 24.15 -3.60
CA GLU A 77 4.33 25.28 -2.67
C GLU A 77 3.03 25.69 -1.96
N ASP A 78 1.91 25.72 -2.68
CA ASP A 78 0.59 26.05 -2.10
C ASP A 78 0.12 24.97 -1.12
N ALA A 79 0.30 23.69 -1.46
CA ALA A 79 0.05 22.58 -0.54
C ALA A 79 0.98 22.62 0.69
N TYR A 80 2.26 22.97 0.51
CA TYR A 80 3.21 23.15 1.61
C TYR A 80 2.74 24.26 2.56
N ARG A 81 2.35 25.43 2.03
CA ARG A 81 1.84 26.57 2.82
C ARG A 81 0.61 26.14 3.62
N TYR A 82 -0.36 25.50 2.97
CA TYR A 82 -1.57 24.97 3.61
C TYR A 82 -1.26 24.02 4.78
N PHE A 83 -0.42 22.99 4.59
CA PHE A 83 -0.11 22.06 5.69
C PHE A 83 0.79 22.65 6.78
N SER A 84 1.69 23.57 6.42
CA SER A 84 2.48 24.38 7.36
C SER A 84 1.59 25.16 8.32
N ASP A 85 0.46 25.66 7.84
CA ASP A 85 -0.33 26.63 8.57
C ASP A 85 -1.48 25.96 9.33
N GLU A 86 -2.23 25.05 8.69
CA GLU A 86 -3.33 24.31 9.32
C GLU A 86 -2.85 23.24 10.32
N SER A 87 -1.85 22.44 9.93
CA SER A 87 -1.51 21.19 10.65
C SER A 87 -0.08 21.15 11.23
N LYS A 88 0.71 22.18 10.94
CA LYS A 88 2.16 22.31 11.23
C LYS A 88 3.02 21.17 10.65
N GLN A 89 2.50 20.43 9.67
CA GLN A 89 3.19 19.32 9.01
C GLN A 89 3.97 19.82 7.79
N ARG A 90 5.28 20.00 7.97
CA ARG A 90 6.20 20.61 6.97
C ARG A 90 7.13 19.62 6.30
N ILE A 91 7.03 18.33 6.61
CA ILE A 91 8.00 17.34 6.14
C ILE A 91 7.53 16.74 4.80
N TRP A 92 8.46 16.74 3.83
CA TRP A 92 8.26 16.19 2.50
C TRP A 92 9.42 15.27 2.13
N ILE A 93 9.13 14.21 1.38
CA ILE A 93 10.11 13.24 0.91
C ILE A 93 10.23 13.34 -0.62
N VAL A 94 11.44 13.62 -1.09
CA VAL A 94 11.75 13.76 -2.52
C VAL A 94 12.47 12.50 -2.99
N LYS A 95 11.87 11.84 -3.98
CA LYS A 95 12.33 10.58 -4.57
C LYS A 95 12.53 10.77 -6.08
N PRO A 96 13.50 10.10 -6.73
CA PRO A 96 13.47 10.01 -8.19
C PRO A 96 12.14 9.39 -8.64
N ALA A 97 11.49 9.94 -9.67
CA ALA A 97 10.16 9.47 -10.09
C ALA A 97 10.22 8.16 -10.93
N GLU A 98 11.31 7.97 -11.67
CA GLU A 98 11.55 6.80 -12.51
C GLU A 98 12.22 5.66 -11.73
N TRP A 99 12.66 4.61 -12.45
CA TRP A 99 13.44 3.51 -11.91
C TRP A 99 14.63 3.99 -11.07
N ALA A 100 14.58 3.69 -9.78
CA ALA A 100 15.63 4.03 -8.81
C ALA A 100 15.66 2.98 -7.69
N ASN A 101 16.78 2.26 -7.61
CA ASN A 101 16.91 1.11 -6.72
C ASN A 101 17.47 1.50 -5.34
N ARG A 102 17.18 0.68 -4.32
CA ARG A 102 17.84 0.68 -2.98
C ARG A 102 17.77 2.01 -2.20
N GLY A 103 16.75 2.83 -2.43
CA GLY A 103 16.59 4.12 -1.75
C GLY A 103 17.66 5.17 -2.11
N CYS A 104 18.38 4.98 -3.22
CA CYS A 104 19.35 5.94 -3.73
C CYS A 104 18.65 7.22 -4.23
N GLY A 105 19.19 8.38 -3.87
CA GLY A 105 18.62 9.68 -4.23
C GLY A 105 17.46 10.16 -3.36
N ILE A 106 16.89 9.30 -2.49
CA ILE A 106 15.83 9.70 -1.54
C ILE A 106 16.40 10.66 -0.48
N ARG A 107 15.67 11.75 -0.25
CA ARG A 107 15.94 12.76 0.78
C ARG A 107 14.63 13.27 1.39
N ILE A 108 14.71 13.76 2.62
CA ILE A 108 13.58 14.31 3.37
C ILE A 108 13.95 15.75 3.74
N PHE A 109 13.00 16.67 3.60
CA PHE A 109 13.20 18.11 3.74
C PHE A 109 12.11 18.74 4.60
N LYS A 110 12.41 19.94 5.12
CA LYS A 110 11.53 20.74 5.98
C LYS A 110 11.18 22.10 5.40
N THR A 111 11.82 22.55 4.32
CA THR A 111 11.50 23.84 3.68
C THR A 111 11.34 23.72 2.15
N ILE A 112 10.67 24.71 1.54
CA ILE A 112 10.47 24.78 0.09
C ILE A 112 11.82 24.97 -0.61
N GLU A 113 12.72 25.76 -0.04
CA GLU A 113 14.02 26.12 -0.61
C GLU A 113 14.95 24.90 -0.70
N GLU A 114 14.93 24.02 0.31
CA GLU A 114 15.66 22.75 0.27
C GLU A 114 15.13 21.83 -0.84
N VAL A 115 13.80 21.76 -1.01
CA VAL A 115 13.15 20.97 -2.07
C VAL A 115 13.46 21.54 -3.45
N ARG A 116 13.38 22.87 -3.61
CA ARG A 116 13.72 23.63 -4.82
C ARG A 116 15.15 23.32 -5.27
N ALA A 117 16.12 23.57 -4.38
CA ALA A 117 17.53 23.26 -4.64
C ALA A 117 17.75 21.77 -4.96
N ARG A 118 16.97 20.86 -4.36
CA ARG A 118 17.09 19.43 -4.60
C ARG A 118 16.59 19.00 -5.97
N VAL A 119 15.48 19.55 -6.47
CA VAL A 119 14.94 19.19 -7.79
C VAL A 119 15.75 19.82 -8.93
N ASP A 120 16.17 21.07 -8.75
CA ASP A 120 16.97 21.80 -9.76
C ASP A 120 18.41 21.28 -9.88
N ALA A 121 18.95 20.62 -8.84
CA ALA A 121 20.31 20.10 -8.85
C ALA A 121 20.60 19.00 -9.91
N LYS A 122 19.57 18.37 -10.49
CA LYS A 122 19.72 17.40 -11.60
C LYS A 122 18.47 17.38 -12.47
N GLU A 123 18.67 17.57 -13.76
CA GLU A 123 17.66 17.43 -14.81
C GLU A 123 17.14 15.98 -14.90
N ARG A 124 16.04 15.70 -14.19
CA ARG A 124 15.25 14.46 -14.28
C ARG A 124 13.90 14.62 -13.58
N ALA A 125 12.99 13.66 -13.78
CA ALA A 125 11.73 13.63 -13.04
C ALA A 125 11.90 13.28 -11.55
N TRP A 126 11.26 14.07 -10.69
CA TRP A 126 11.20 13.94 -9.23
C TRP A 126 9.76 13.76 -8.76
N ALA A 127 9.57 12.92 -7.75
CA ALA A 127 8.34 12.84 -6.98
C ALA A 127 8.54 13.58 -5.65
N ILE A 128 7.87 14.71 -5.46
CA ILE A 128 7.77 15.42 -4.19
C ILE A 128 6.52 14.89 -3.49
N GLN A 129 6.69 14.11 -2.43
CA GLN A 129 5.61 13.39 -1.77
C GLN A 129 5.46 13.85 -0.31
N LYS A 130 4.23 14.05 0.16
CA LYS A 130 3.97 14.41 1.56
C LYS A 130 4.45 13.27 2.46
N TYR A 131 5.33 13.60 3.40
CA TYR A 131 5.82 12.61 4.35
C TYR A 131 4.75 12.34 5.42
N ILE A 132 4.49 11.06 5.73
CA ILE A 132 3.60 10.63 6.82
C ILE A 132 4.33 10.89 8.15
N GLU A 133 4.03 12.02 8.79
CA GLU A 133 4.73 12.47 10.01
C GLU A 133 4.29 11.75 11.29
N LYS A 134 3.10 11.12 11.26
CA LYS A 134 2.53 10.31 12.36
C LYS A 134 2.31 8.86 11.92
N PRO A 135 3.36 8.10 11.58
CA PRO A 135 3.22 6.68 11.29
C PRO A 135 2.82 5.90 12.56
N LEU A 136 2.24 4.73 12.40
CA LEU A 136 2.19 3.73 13.46
C LEU A 136 3.61 3.26 13.78
N LEU A 137 3.88 2.94 15.05
CA LEU A 137 5.23 2.63 15.54
C LEU A 137 5.28 1.30 16.29
N VAL A 138 6.31 0.52 16.04
CA VAL A 138 6.62 -0.73 16.75
C VAL A 138 7.85 -0.50 17.62
N HIS A 139 7.70 -0.61 18.94
CA HIS A 139 8.71 -0.23 19.94
C HIS A 139 9.25 1.20 19.74
N GLY A 140 8.39 2.12 19.27
CA GLY A 140 8.74 3.50 18.94
C GLY A 140 9.50 3.69 17.61
N ARG A 141 9.76 2.61 16.86
CA ARG A 141 10.47 2.62 15.58
C ARG A 141 9.47 2.57 14.42
N LYS A 142 9.86 3.13 13.28
CA LYS A 142 9.03 3.18 12.07
C LYS A 142 9.06 1.83 11.36
N PHE A 143 7.95 1.42 10.75
CA PHE A 143 7.91 0.25 9.86
C PHE A 143 7.20 0.56 8.54
N ASP A 144 7.41 -0.28 7.54
CA ASP A 144 6.47 -0.51 6.44
C ASP A 144 6.12 -2.00 6.36
N ILE A 145 5.08 -2.36 5.62
CA ILE A 145 4.62 -3.72 5.40
C ILE A 145 4.90 -4.11 3.95
N ARG A 146 5.63 -5.21 3.75
CA ARG A 146 5.78 -5.91 2.48
C ARG A 146 4.69 -6.95 2.33
N ALA A 147 3.84 -6.81 1.32
CA ALA A 147 2.92 -7.85 0.85
C ALA A 147 3.27 -8.28 -0.58
N TYR A 148 2.86 -9.49 -0.96
CA TYR A 148 3.14 -10.07 -2.28
C TYR A 148 1.87 -10.14 -3.12
N CYS A 149 2.01 -9.78 -4.40
CA CYS A 149 0.97 -9.90 -5.42
C CYS A 149 1.50 -10.77 -6.57
N LEU A 150 0.77 -11.81 -6.96
CA LEU A 150 1.03 -12.58 -8.17
C LEU A 150 0.04 -12.10 -9.23
N LEU A 151 0.56 -11.50 -10.31
CA LEU A 151 -0.22 -11.25 -11.52
C LEU A 151 0.10 -12.36 -12.52
N LEU A 152 -0.91 -12.95 -13.14
CA LEU A 152 -0.72 -13.88 -14.27
C LEU A 152 -1.73 -13.59 -15.38
N GLN A 153 -1.33 -13.85 -16.61
CA GLN A 153 -2.22 -13.85 -17.77
C GLN A 153 -2.75 -15.27 -17.99
N ASP A 154 -4.08 -15.40 -18.03
CA ASP A 154 -4.75 -16.65 -18.35
C ASP A 154 -4.53 -16.99 -19.84
N PRO A 155 -3.94 -18.15 -20.16
CA PRO A 155 -3.59 -18.51 -21.54
C PRO A 155 -4.79 -18.90 -22.40
N THR A 156 -5.99 -19.05 -21.82
CA THR A 156 -7.21 -19.51 -22.52
C THR A 156 -8.06 -18.36 -23.05
N ASN A 157 -8.18 -17.28 -22.28
CA ASN A 157 -9.06 -16.14 -22.58
C ASN A 157 -8.33 -14.79 -22.58
N TRP A 158 -7.02 -14.78 -22.33
CA TRP A 158 -6.17 -13.58 -22.23
C TRP A 158 -6.54 -12.61 -21.10
N SER A 159 -7.36 -13.04 -20.13
CA SER A 159 -7.66 -12.26 -18.93
C SER A 159 -6.44 -12.17 -18.03
N PHE A 160 -6.41 -11.16 -17.15
CA PHE A 160 -5.40 -11.05 -16.12
C PHE A 160 -6.01 -11.38 -14.77
N LYS A 161 -5.34 -12.26 -14.03
CA LYS A 161 -5.73 -12.69 -12.67
C LYS A 161 -4.65 -12.21 -11.70
N ALA A 162 -5.06 -11.42 -10.71
CA ALA A 162 -4.21 -10.96 -9.64
C ALA A 162 -4.57 -11.69 -8.35
N PHE A 163 -3.57 -12.17 -7.63
CA PHE A 163 -3.69 -12.86 -6.37
C PHE A 163 -2.85 -12.14 -5.32
N TYR A 164 -3.32 -12.10 -4.07
CA TYR A 164 -2.52 -11.62 -2.94
C TYR A 164 -2.09 -12.81 -2.07
N TYR A 165 -0.91 -12.75 -1.48
CA TYR A 165 -0.45 -13.77 -0.53
C TYR A 165 -0.95 -13.45 0.88
N ARG A 166 -1.54 -14.43 1.58
CA ARG A 166 -2.14 -14.24 2.92
C ARG A 166 -1.18 -13.78 4.02
N ASP A 167 0.12 -14.00 3.84
CA ASP A 167 1.14 -13.56 4.78
C ASP A 167 1.97 -12.40 4.20
N ALA A 168 2.30 -11.46 5.09
CA ALA A 168 3.08 -10.26 4.81
C ALA A 168 4.07 -10.06 5.97
N TYR A 169 5.01 -9.12 5.84
CA TYR A 169 5.94 -8.83 6.93
C TYR A 169 6.30 -7.36 7.04
N LEU A 170 6.57 -6.94 8.28
CA LEU A 170 7.03 -5.60 8.59
C LEU A 170 8.55 -5.50 8.39
N ARG A 171 9.01 -4.37 7.83
CA ARG A 171 10.43 -3.99 7.82
C ARG A 171 10.63 -2.78 8.74
N THR A 172 11.19 -3.02 9.90
CA THR A 172 11.38 -2.01 10.96
C THR A 172 12.66 -1.21 10.75
N THR A 173 12.68 0.05 11.22
CA THR A 173 13.92 0.82 11.36
C THR A 173 14.70 0.37 12.61
N SER A 174 16.02 0.51 12.60
CA SER A 174 16.91 0.23 13.73
C SER A 174 16.95 1.39 14.73
N ALA A 175 16.52 2.59 14.33
CA ALA A 175 16.51 3.79 15.17
C ALA A 175 15.08 4.18 15.60
N GLN A 176 14.98 4.78 16.79
CA GLN A 176 13.75 5.37 17.33
C GLN A 176 13.22 6.49 16.43
N TYR A 177 11.92 6.51 16.17
CA TYR A 177 11.30 7.47 15.27
C TYR A 177 11.25 8.88 15.88
N THR A 178 11.66 9.88 15.10
CA THR A 178 11.49 11.29 15.46
C THR A 178 11.41 12.15 14.22
N THR A 179 10.64 13.24 14.26
CA THR A 179 10.63 14.27 13.22
C THR A 179 11.70 15.35 13.45
N LYS A 180 12.43 15.31 14.58
CA LYS A 180 13.48 16.28 14.91
C LYS A 180 14.74 16.04 14.05
N ASN A 181 15.23 14.81 14.04
CA ASN A 181 16.37 14.35 13.23
C ASN A 181 15.86 13.65 11.96
N LEU A 182 16.28 14.09 10.77
CA LEU A 182 15.87 13.53 9.47
C LEU A 182 16.84 12.48 8.91
N ASP A 183 17.65 11.84 9.77
CA ASP A 183 18.59 10.82 9.34
C ASP A 183 17.92 9.61 8.65
N ARG A 184 18.63 9.03 7.67
CA ARG A 184 18.12 7.92 6.85
C ARG A 184 17.83 6.67 7.67
N MET A 185 18.57 6.40 8.75
CA MET A 185 18.33 5.27 9.65
C MET A 185 17.01 5.38 10.42
N VAL A 186 16.53 6.61 10.68
CA VAL A 186 15.26 6.89 11.37
C VAL A 186 14.06 6.75 10.44
N HIS A 187 14.24 7.02 9.13
CA HIS A 187 13.12 7.22 8.21
C HIS A 187 13.03 6.28 7.01
N LEU A 188 14.09 5.55 6.65
CA LEU A 188 14.11 4.66 5.46
C LEU A 188 14.17 3.20 5.86
N ASN A 189 13.07 2.48 5.65
CA ASN A 189 12.87 1.08 6.04
C ASN A 189 13.61 0.07 5.15
N ASN A 190 14.21 0.52 4.04
CA ASN A 190 14.91 -0.36 3.10
C ASN A 190 16.10 -1.06 3.78
N ASP A 191 16.18 -2.39 3.65
CA ASP A 191 17.20 -3.22 4.28
C ASP A 191 18.64 -2.80 3.94
N ALA A 192 18.86 -2.37 2.70
CA ALA A 192 20.12 -1.81 2.21
C ALA A 192 20.62 -0.56 2.98
N VAL A 193 19.75 0.10 3.75
CA VAL A 193 20.11 1.14 4.73
C VAL A 193 20.22 0.51 6.12
N GLN A 194 19.19 -0.22 6.55
CA GLN A 194 19.03 -0.66 7.94
C GLN A 194 20.07 -1.68 8.42
N LYS A 195 20.59 -2.54 7.54
CA LYS A 195 21.64 -3.52 7.87
C LYS A 195 22.97 -2.92 8.33
N HIS A 196 23.15 -1.62 8.16
CA HIS A 196 24.33 -0.86 8.60
C HIS A 196 24.10 -0.10 9.91
N GLY A 197 22.94 -0.26 10.57
CA GLY A 197 22.62 0.40 11.84
C GLY A 197 22.88 -0.48 13.05
N ASP A 198 23.39 0.12 14.13
CA ASP A 198 23.90 -0.59 15.33
C ASP A 198 22.88 -1.49 16.06
N ASN A 199 21.58 -1.25 15.88
CA ASN A 199 20.51 -2.06 16.47
C ASN A 199 19.81 -2.99 15.45
N TYR A 200 20.40 -3.22 14.28
CA TYR A 200 19.84 -4.15 13.30
C TYR A 200 19.74 -5.58 13.86
N GLY A 201 18.56 -6.19 13.78
CA GLY A 201 18.28 -7.51 14.33
C GLY A 201 18.10 -7.56 15.85
N LYS A 202 18.15 -6.42 16.56
CA LYS A 202 18.17 -6.39 18.04
C LYS A 202 16.80 -6.64 18.69
N PHE A 203 15.73 -6.19 18.05
CA PHE A 203 14.36 -6.28 18.57
C PHE A 203 13.61 -7.46 17.95
N GLU A 204 13.77 -7.64 16.64
CA GLU A 204 13.25 -8.77 15.87
C GLU A 204 14.30 -9.20 14.83
N SER A 205 14.30 -10.48 14.46
CA SER A 205 15.34 -11.08 13.61
C SER A 205 15.49 -10.31 12.29
N ALA A 206 16.70 -9.77 12.06
CA ALA A 206 17.04 -8.97 10.89
C ALA A 206 16.08 -7.79 10.61
N ASN A 207 15.46 -7.17 11.63
CA ASN A 207 14.42 -6.14 11.44
C ASN A 207 13.23 -6.64 10.59
N LYS A 208 12.81 -7.89 10.80
CA LYS A 208 11.65 -8.52 10.15
C LYS A 208 10.71 -9.05 11.22
N MET A 209 9.45 -8.64 11.14
CA MET A 209 8.38 -9.06 12.05
C MET A 209 7.19 -9.56 11.22
N SER A 210 6.66 -10.73 11.55
CA SER A 210 5.47 -11.32 10.92
C SER A 210 4.19 -10.58 11.31
N LEU A 211 3.09 -10.81 10.56
CA LEU A 211 1.78 -10.26 10.93
C LEU A 211 1.29 -10.75 12.30
N ASP A 212 1.62 -11.98 12.69
CA ASP A 212 1.14 -12.58 13.94
C ASP A 212 1.94 -12.05 15.14
N GLU A 213 3.25 -11.82 15.00
CA GLU A 213 4.05 -11.06 15.98
C GLU A 213 3.59 -9.61 16.09
N PHE A 214 3.21 -8.98 14.98
CA PHE A 214 2.68 -7.62 14.98
C PHE A 214 1.31 -7.52 15.66
N GLN A 215 0.41 -8.50 15.44
CA GLN A 215 -0.86 -8.59 16.17
C GLN A 215 -0.60 -8.67 17.68
N LYS A 216 0.26 -9.60 18.12
CA LYS A 216 0.63 -9.74 19.52
C LYS A 216 1.19 -8.45 20.11
N TYR A 217 2.05 -7.74 19.37
CA TYR A 217 2.56 -6.43 19.79
C TYR A 217 1.44 -5.41 19.98
N LEU A 218 0.46 -5.35 19.06
CA LEU A 218 -0.70 -4.46 19.18
C LEU A 218 -1.55 -4.81 20.42
N ASP A 219 -1.85 -6.09 20.65
CA ASP A 219 -2.64 -6.55 21.79
C ASP A 219 -1.97 -6.20 23.14
N GLU A 220 -0.64 -6.24 23.21
CA GLU A 220 0.13 -5.91 24.41
C GLU A 220 0.34 -4.39 24.63
N HIS A 221 0.38 -3.57 23.57
CA HIS A 221 0.85 -2.17 23.64
C HIS A 221 -0.18 -1.11 23.23
N HIS A 222 -1.32 -1.48 22.63
CA HIS A 222 -2.30 -0.53 22.11
C HIS A 222 -3.68 -0.67 22.77
N VAL A 223 -4.21 0.44 23.31
CA VAL A 223 -5.54 0.51 23.95
C VAL A 223 -6.69 0.31 22.95
N ARG A 224 -6.47 0.62 21.66
CA ARG A 224 -7.44 0.38 20.59
C ARG A 224 -7.25 -1.04 20.06
N THR A 225 -8.19 -1.92 20.35
CA THR A 225 -8.29 -3.23 19.71
C THR A 225 -8.38 -3.05 18.19
N ILE A 226 -7.41 -3.63 17.49
CA ILE A 226 -7.31 -3.70 16.03
C ILE A 226 -6.84 -5.11 15.70
N ASN A 227 -7.50 -5.76 14.75
CA ASN A 227 -7.09 -7.04 14.21
C ASN A 227 -6.36 -6.80 12.87
N VAL A 228 -5.08 -7.12 12.79
CA VAL A 228 -4.24 -6.96 11.59
C VAL A 228 -4.86 -7.66 10.38
N ARG A 229 -5.44 -8.85 10.55
CA ARG A 229 -6.01 -9.64 9.44
C ARG A 229 -7.43 -9.23 9.05
N GLU A 230 -8.18 -8.58 9.94
CA GLU A 230 -9.57 -8.15 9.68
C GLU A 230 -9.72 -6.63 9.41
N ASP A 231 -8.83 -5.78 9.92
CA ASP A 231 -8.87 -4.32 9.76
C ASP A 231 -7.82 -3.77 8.78
N LEU A 232 -6.59 -4.33 8.77
CA LEU A 232 -5.48 -3.80 7.95
C LEU A 232 -5.29 -4.56 6.64
N MET A 233 -5.35 -5.89 6.66
CA MET A 233 -5.19 -6.70 5.44
C MET A 233 -6.27 -6.42 4.38
N PRO A 234 -7.55 -6.17 4.70
CA PRO A 234 -8.54 -5.77 3.69
C PRO A 234 -8.24 -4.41 3.05
N GLN A 235 -7.63 -3.47 3.78
CA GLN A 235 -7.17 -2.21 3.19
C GLN A 235 -5.99 -2.45 2.23
N ILE A 236 -5.02 -3.28 2.62
CA ILE A 236 -3.89 -3.71 1.77
C ILE A 236 -4.39 -4.38 0.49
N GLN A 237 -5.37 -5.28 0.60
CA GLN A 237 -6.01 -5.96 -0.53
C GLN A 237 -6.71 -4.96 -1.45
N GLY A 238 -7.54 -4.06 -0.92
CA GLY A 238 -8.25 -3.06 -1.72
C GLY A 238 -7.30 -2.16 -2.53
N LEU A 239 -6.26 -1.64 -1.88
CA LEU A 239 -5.24 -0.81 -2.54
C LEU A 239 -4.45 -1.57 -3.60
N MET A 240 -4.14 -2.85 -3.35
CA MET A 240 -3.45 -3.72 -4.31
C MET A 240 -4.34 -4.03 -5.51
N ALA A 241 -5.64 -4.25 -5.29
CA ALA A 241 -6.62 -4.51 -6.35
C ALA A 241 -6.77 -3.29 -7.26
N ASP A 242 -7.00 -2.11 -6.67
CA ASP A 242 -7.18 -0.85 -7.40
C ASP A 242 -5.90 -0.47 -8.17
N ALA A 243 -4.71 -0.70 -7.59
CA ALA A 243 -3.44 -0.44 -8.27
C ALA A 243 -3.19 -1.36 -9.48
N VAL A 244 -3.56 -2.65 -9.39
CA VAL A 244 -3.50 -3.56 -10.54
C VAL A 244 -4.57 -3.18 -11.57
N GLN A 245 -5.81 -2.92 -11.16
CA GLN A 245 -6.90 -2.54 -12.06
C GLN A 245 -6.60 -1.23 -12.81
N ALA A 246 -5.98 -0.26 -12.15
CA ALA A 246 -5.53 1.00 -12.75
C ALA A 246 -4.43 0.84 -13.81
N THR A 247 -3.71 -0.29 -13.82
CA THR A 247 -2.48 -0.46 -14.63
C THR A 247 -2.56 -1.60 -15.65
N VAL A 248 -3.36 -2.63 -15.39
CA VAL A 248 -3.36 -3.91 -16.13
C VAL A 248 -3.61 -3.77 -17.63
N ALA A 249 -4.49 -2.84 -18.06
CA ALA A 249 -4.77 -2.60 -19.47
C ALA A 249 -3.57 -2.01 -20.26
N MET A 250 -2.57 -1.46 -19.56
CA MET A 250 -1.32 -0.95 -20.14
C MET A 250 -0.16 -1.95 -20.02
N MET A 251 -0.36 -3.07 -19.30
CA MET A 251 0.64 -4.12 -19.15
C MET A 251 0.57 -5.11 -20.32
N ASN A 252 1.72 -5.70 -20.66
CA ASN A 252 1.87 -6.64 -21.77
C ASN A 252 1.36 -6.12 -23.14
N PRO A 253 1.75 -4.91 -23.61
CA PRO A 253 1.21 -4.32 -24.84
C PRO A 253 1.51 -5.14 -26.10
N ARG A 254 2.52 -6.02 -26.06
CA ARG A 254 2.85 -6.95 -27.15
C ARG A 254 2.17 -8.32 -27.04
N GLN A 255 1.27 -8.50 -26.08
CA GLN A 255 0.49 -9.73 -25.82
C GLN A 255 1.38 -10.98 -25.82
N ILE A 256 2.48 -10.94 -25.06
CA ILE A 256 3.36 -12.09 -24.86
C ILE A 256 2.59 -13.11 -24.02
N ALA A 257 2.30 -14.27 -24.60
CA ALA A 257 1.58 -15.35 -23.93
C ALA A 257 2.35 -15.90 -22.73
N ASN A 258 1.61 -16.43 -21.74
CA ASN A 258 2.15 -17.10 -20.57
C ASN A 258 3.06 -16.21 -19.70
N CYS A 259 2.73 -14.92 -19.60
CA CYS A 259 3.36 -14.02 -18.66
C CYS A 259 2.75 -14.16 -17.25
N PHE A 260 3.61 -14.16 -16.23
CA PHE A 260 3.28 -13.98 -14.83
C PHE A 260 4.35 -13.11 -14.17
N GLU A 261 4.07 -12.49 -13.03
CA GLU A 261 5.08 -11.72 -12.26
C GLU A 261 4.68 -11.64 -10.79
N VAL A 262 5.66 -11.80 -9.90
CA VAL A 262 5.48 -11.68 -8.45
C VAL A 262 5.99 -10.32 -7.99
N PHE A 263 5.07 -9.42 -7.71
CA PHE A 263 5.32 -8.06 -7.24
C PHE A 263 5.42 -7.97 -5.71
N GLY A 264 6.28 -7.07 -5.23
CA GLY A 264 6.40 -6.71 -3.82
C GLY A 264 5.82 -5.32 -3.58
N PHE A 265 4.61 -5.28 -3.02
CA PHE A 265 3.95 -4.03 -2.63
C PHE A 265 4.40 -3.59 -1.24
N ASP A 266 4.68 -2.30 -1.09
CA ASP A 266 5.16 -1.68 0.15
C ASP A 266 4.10 -0.68 0.65
N PHE A 267 3.63 -0.91 1.88
CA PHE A 267 2.58 -0.11 2.52
C PHE A 267 3.06 0.52 3.83
N MET A 268 2.57 1.71 4.19
CA MET A 268 2.69 2.23 5.56
C MET A 268 1.35 2.22 6.26
N VAL A 269 1.37 2.16 7.59
CA VAL A 269 0.20 2.37 8.45
C VAL A 269 0.42 3.65 9.24
N ASP A 270 -0.59 4.52 9.34
CA ASP A 270 -0.55 5.72 10.19
C ASP A 270 -1.08 5.46 11.61
N ALA A 271 -0.91 6.45 12.49
CA ALA A 271 -1.36 6.37 13.88
C ALA A 271 -2.90 6.24 14.05
N ASP A 272 -3.69 6.51 13.00
CA ASP A 272 -5.15 6.32 12.98
C ASP A 272 -5.56 4.94 12.42
N PHE A 273 -4.58 4.10 12.06
CA PHE A 273 -4.71 2.78 11.43
C PHE A 273 -5.23 2.80 9.98
N ARG A 274 -4.94 3.88 9.24
CA ARG A 274 -5.13 3.91 7.78
C ARG A 274 -3.91 3.31 7.09
N VAL A 275 -4.15 2.50 6.06
CA VAL A 275 -3.10 1.94 5.19
C VAL A 275 -2.87 2.86 4.00
N TRP A 276 -1.60 3.06 3.66
CA TRP A 276 -1.13 3.90 2.57
C TRP A 276 -0.24 3.08 1.62
N LEU A 277 -0.56 3.05 0.33
CA LEU A 277 0.31 2.44 -0.67
C LEU A 277 1.50 3.38 -0.96
N ILE A 278 2.74 2.85 -0.91
CA ILE A 278 3.97 3.64 -1.02
C ILE A 278 4.72 3.38 -2.32
N GLU A 279 4.89 2.11 -2.69
CA GLU A 279 5.49 1.66 -3.95
C GLU A 279 5.14 0.20 -4.25
N CYS A 280 5.20 -0.17 -5.53
CA CYS A 280 5.21 -1.56 -5.99
C CYS A 280 6.57 -1.87 -6.63
N ASN A 281 7.10 -3.06 -6.39
CA ASN A 281 8.43 -3.47 -6.82
C ASN A 281 8.37 -4.76 -7.68
N ALA A 282 8.76 -4.66 -8.96
CA ALA A 282 9.00 -5.80 -9.85
C ALA A 282 10.10 -6.75 -9.34
N ASN A 283 11.10 -6.21 -8.62
CA ASN A 283 12.00 -7.02 -7.82
C ASN A 283 11.55 -6.97 -6.35
N PRO A 284 10.81 -7.96 -5.85
CA PRO A 284 10.26 -7.93 -4.50
C PRO A 284 11.30 -8.15 -3.40
N CYS A 285 12.59 -8.37 -3.71
CA CYS A 285 13.63 -8.77 -2.76
C CYS A 285 13.32 -10.10 -2.04
N LEU A 286 13.88 -11.19 -2.58
CA LEU A 286 13.67 -12.57 -2.13
C LEU A 286 14.78 -13.05 -1.17
N ASP A 287 15.26 -12.15 -0.31
CA ASP A 287 16.33 -12.43 0.65
C ASP A 287 15.82 -13.26 1.85
N LEU A 288 16.62 -14.22 2.29
CA LEU A 288 16.27 -15.19 3.34
C LEU A 288 16.89 -14.80 4.70
N CYS A 289 17.05 -13.50 4.94
CA CYS A 289 17.88 -12.94 6.01
C CYS A 289 17.35 -13.16 7.45
N SER A 290 16.18 -13.78 7.61
CA SER A 290 15.65 -14.23 8.91
C SER A 290 15.08 -15.65 8.80
N ALA A 291 14.90 -16.32 9.94
CA ALA A 291 14.25 -17.63 9.99
C ALA A 291 12.82 -17.58 9.41
N TYR A 292 12.08 -16.50 9.70
CA TYR A 292 10.74 -16.29 9.14
C TYR A 292 10.76 -16.16 7.61
N LEU A 293 11.66 -15.34 7.05
CA LEU A 293 11.77 -15.19 5.59
C LEU A 293 12.29 -16.46 4.89
N SER A 294 13.18 -17.20 5.54
CA SER A 294 13.64 -18.53 5.08
C SER A 294 12.50 -19.54 4.90
N HIS A 295 11.38 -19.38 5.61
CA HIS A 295 10.17 -20.18 5.40
C HIS A 295 9.18 -19.49 4.45
N LEU A 296 8.90 -18.19 4.65
CA LEU A 296 7.91 -17.44 3.87
C LEU A 296 8.23 -17.43 2.38
N ILE A 297 9.45 -17.05 2.00
CA ILE A 297 9.81 -16.77 0.62
C ILE A 297 9.79 -18.04 -0.25
N PRO A 298 10.43 -19.17 0.13
CA PRO A 298 10.37 -20.37 -0.69
C PRO A 298 8.95 -20.92 -0.82
N THR A 299 8.16 -20.91 0.27
CA THR A 299 6.76 -21.39 0.25
C THR A 299 5.88 -20.56 -0.69
N MET A 300 6.01 -19.23 -0.63
CA MET A 300 5.25 -18.29 -1.46
C MET A 300 5.60 -18.41 -2.95
N LEU A 301 6.87 -18.64 -3.27
CA LEU A 301 7.33 -18.87 -4.64
C LEU A 301 6.89 -20.25 -5.15
N ASP A 302 7.01 -21.30 -4.36
CA ASP A 302 6.59 -22.66 -4.73
C ASP A 302 5.09 -22.69 -5.07
N SER A 303 4.23 -22.12 -4.22
CA SER A 303 2.79 -22.01 -4.50
C SER A 303 2.46 -21.05 -5.65
N ALA A 304 3.34 -20.09 -5.99
CA ALA A 304 3.17 -19.25 -7.19
C ALA A 304 3.52 -20.02 -8.48
N LEU A 305 4.55 -20.87 -8.45
CA LEU A 305 4.93 -21.74 -9.57
C LEU A 305 3.87 -22.81 -9.85
N GLN A 306 3.26 -23.36 -8.80
CA GLN A 306 2.11 -24.27 -8.91
C GLN A 306 0.92 -23.64 -9.67
N LEU A 307 0.72 -22.32 -9.53
CA LEU A 307 -0.33 -21.56 -10.24
C LEU A 307 0.06 -21.09 -11.64
N THR A 308 1.32 -21.24 -12.05
CA THR A 308 1.86 -20.62 -13.28
C THR A 308 2.64 -21.63 -14.13
N VAL A 309 3.88 -21.92 -13.74
CA VAL A 309 4.79 -22.81 -14.46
C VAL A 309 4.25 -24.24 -14.48
N ASP A 310 3.73 -24.75 -13.38
CA ASP A 310 3.28 -26.15 -13.31
C ASP A 310 1.97 -26.38 -14.08
N GLN A 311 1.10 -25.37 -14.16
CA GLN A 311 -0.09 -25.40 -15.04
C GLN A 311 0.29 -25.55 -16.52
N MET A 312 1.51 -25.16 -16.88
CA MET A 312 2.04 -25.34 -18.22
C MET A 312 2.83 -26.64 -18.35
N PHE A 313 3.88 -26.81 -17.54
CA PHE A 313 4.93 -27.80 -17.74
C PHE A 313 4.84 -29.02 -16.82
N GLY A 314 3.91 -29.01 -15.86
CA GLY A 314 3.70 -30.14 -14.96
C GLY A 314 3.16 -31.36 -15.71
N ASP A 315 3.85 -32.49 -15.55
CA ASP A 315 3.27 -33.78 -15.90
C ASP A 315 2.08 -34.06 -14.97
N LEU A 316 0.87 -34.17 -15.54
CA LEU A 316 -0.40 -34.42 -14.83
C LEU A 316 -0.45 -35.74 -14.01
N GLY A 317 0.65 -36.48 -13.92
CA GLY A 317 0.80 -37.71 -13.13
C GLY A 317 2.10 -37.81 -12.32
N ALA A 318 3.01 -36.83 -12.38
CA ALA A 318 4.28 -36.85 -11.63
C ALA A 318 4.13 -36.20 -10.25
N GLY A 319 3.12 -36.62 -9.48
CA GLY A 319 2.95 -36.18 -8.11
C GLY A 319 4.15 -36.58 -7.25
N SER A 320 5.03 -35.62 -6.93
CA SER A 320 5.98 -35.83 -5.86
C SER A 320 5.17 -36.12 -4.60
N GLY A 321 5.44 -37.23 -3.91
CA GLY A 321 4.64 -37.71 -2.77
C GLY A 321 4.73 -36.85 -1.50
N LYS A 322 5.08 -35.57 -1.64
CA LYS A 322 4.94 -34.54 -0.63
C LYS A 322 3.54 -33.97 -0.72
N GLU A 323 2.84 -33.96 0.40
CA GLU A 323 1.61 -33.22 0.58
C GLU A 323 1.86 -31.75 0.20
N ALA A 324 1.14 -31.23 -0.81
CA ALA A 324 1.36 -29.87 -1.29
C ALA A 324 1.06 -28.88 -0.16
N ALA A 325 1.98 -27.96 0.09
CA ALA A 325 1.76 -26.92 1.09
C ALA A 325 0.46 -26.16 0.76
N PRO A 326 -0.41 -25.85 1.75
CA PRO A 326 -1.70 -25.25 1.48
C PRO A 326 -1.53 -23.91 0.76
N ASN A 327 -2.15 -23.78 -0.42
CA ASN A 327 -2.06 -22.57 -1.21
C ASN A 327 -2.57 -21.35 -0.41
N LYS A 328 -1.72 -20.33 -0.29
CA LYS A 328 -1.96 -19.07 0.40
C LYS A 328 -2.13 -17.87 -0.55
N TRP A 329 -2.21 -18.12 -1.86
CA TRP A 329 -2.61 -17.14 -2.86
C TRP A 329 -4.13 -17.11 -3.00
N ASP A 330 -4.74 -16.01 -2.58
CA ASP A 330 -6.18 -15.76 -2.75
C ASP A 330 -6.41 -14.82 -3.93
N LEU A 331 -7.43 -15.11 -4.74
CA LEU A 331 -7.80 -14.27 -5.89
C LEU A 331 -8.27 -12.90 -5.40
N LEU A 332 -7.65 -11.86 -5.95
CA LEU A 332 -7.92 -10.46 -5.65
C LEU A 332 -8.77 -9.80 -6.75
N PHE A 333 -8.48 -10.13 -8.02
CA PHE A 333 -9.10 -9.54 -9.19
C PHE A 333 -8.92 -10.45 -10.42
N ASP A 334 -9.93 -10.49 -11.30
CA ASP A 334 -9.89 -11.15 -12.61
C ASP A 334 -10.56 -10.24 -13.65
N THR A 335 -9.86 -9.85 -14.72
CA THR A 335 -10.43 -8.98 -15.76
C THR A 335 -11.57 -9.62 -16.55
N ALA A 336 -11.79 -10.94 -16.45
CA ALA A 336 -12.91 -11.62 -17.11
C ALA A 336 -14.22 -11.55 -16.30
N GLU A 337 -14.15 -11.42 -14.97
CA GLU A 337 -15.31 -11.56 -14.08
C GLU A 337 -15.55 -10.34 -13.19
N ALA A 338 -14.53 -9.55 -12.89
CA ALA A 338 -14.63 -8.46 -11.92
C ALA A 338 -15.44 -7.28 -12.49
N PRO A 339 -16.47 -6.78 -11.77
CA PRO A 339 -17.11 -5.52 -12.12
C PRO A 339 -16.10 -4.36 -11.97
N GLU A 340 -16.24 -3.35 -12.82
CA GLU A 340 -15.46 -2.11 -12.75
C GLU A 340 -15.89 -1.29 -11.52
N ALA A 341 -15.35 -1.64 -10.36
CA ALA A 341 -15.69 -1.06 -9.08
C ALA A 341 -14.47 -0.96 -8.15
N LEU A 342 -14.19 0.26 -7.69
CA LEU A 342 -13.12 0.57 -6.74
C LEU A 342 -13.30 -0.20 -5.42
N ARG A 343 -12.23 -0.86 -4.96
CA ARG A 343 -12.20 -1.64 -3.72
C ARG A 343 -11.90 -0.78 -2.49
N SER A 344 -11.14 0.31 -2.65
CA SER A 344 -10.79 1.24 -1.58
C SER A 344 -11.94 2.18 -1.20
N THR A 345 -13.10 1.62 -0.85
CA THR A 345 -14.35 2.35 -0.59
C THR A 345 -14.32 3.28 0.63
N TRP A 346 -13.30 3.17 1.49
CA TRP A 346 -13.07 4.09 2.61
C TRP A 346 -12.46 5.43 2.16
N VAL A 347 -11.87 5.47 0.95
CA VAL A 347 -11.25 6.66 0.36
C VAL A 347 -12.34 7.66 0.00
N GLU A 348 -12.08 8.91 0.36
CA GLU A 348 -13.08 9.95 0.42
C GLU A 348 -13.62 10.34 -0.99
N GLU A 349 -14.93 10.58 -1.07
CA GLU A 349 -15.55 11.10 -2.29
C GLU A 349 -15.12 12.56 -2.53
N LEU A 350 -14.93 12.91 -3.81
CA LEU A 350 -14.72 14.29 -4.21
C LEU A 350 -16.02 15.08 -4.06
N ASP A 351 -15.91 16.32 -3.62
CA ASP A 351 -17.03 17.27 -3.65
C ASP A 351 -17.43 17.52 -5.12
N PRO A 352 -18.65 17.17 -5.56
CA PRO A 352 -19.11 17.39 -6.92
C PRO A 352 -19.30 18.89 -7.25
N CYS A 353 -19.30 19.77 -6.26
CA CYS A 353 -19.44 21.21 -6.42
C CYS A 353 -18.10 21.98 -6.36
N ALA A 354 -16.94 21.30 -6.25
CA ALA A 354 -15.63 21.93 -6.27
C ALA A 354 -15.17 22.29 -7.70
N GLU A 355 -14.70 23.52 -7.88
CA GLU A 355 -14.37 24.15 -9.18
C GLU A 355 -13.34 23.40 -10.05
N ASP A 356 -13.44 23.71 -11.34
CA ASP A 356 -12.86 23.04 -12.50
C ASP A 356 -11.32 22.91 -12.50
N GLY A 357 -10.84 21.79 -13.06
CA GLY A 357 -9.60 21.67 -13.83
C GLY A 357 -8.25 21.82 -13.10
N PHE A 358 -8.02 22.96 -12.44
CA PHE A 358 -6.72 23.36 -11.90
C PHE A 358 -6.77 23.58 -10.38
N THR A 359 -7.88 24.13 -9.88
CA THR A 359 -8.14 24.34 -8.44
C THR A 359 -8.26 23.00 -7.67
N ARG A 360 -8.62 21.91 -8.38
CA ARG A 360 -8.81 20.57 -7.83
C ARG A 360 -7.56 19.99 -7.16
N MET A 361 -6.38 20.08 -7.77
CA MET A 361 -5.19 19.40 -7.20
C MET A 361 -4.70 20.02 -5.88
N GLY A 362 -4.96 21.33 -5.68
CA GLY A 362 -4.77 22.02 -4.40
C GLY A 362 -5.86 21.74 -3.36
N SER A 363 -6.91 20.98 -3.72
CA SER A 363 -7.96 20.50 -2.80
C SER A 363 -7.99 18.99 -2.57
N LEU A 364 -7.33 18.20 -3.42
CA LEU A 364 -7.04 16.79 -3.14
C LEU A 364 -6.18 16.64 -1.87
N GLY A 365 -6.42 15.58 -1.10
CA GLY A 365 -5.82 15.28 0.19
C GLY A 365 -6.37 16.07 1.39
N ARG A 366 -7.32 17.01 1.20
CA ARG A 366 -7.80 17.89 2.30
C ARG A 366 -8.51 17.14 3.44
N GLN A 367 -9.17 16.01 3.18
CA GLN A 367 -9.84 15.23 4.24
C GLN A 367 -8.88 14.48 5.18
N LEU A 368 -7.61 14.33 4.80
CA LEU A 368 -6.61 13.55 5.54
C LEU A 368 -5.89 14.38 6.62
N LEU A 369 -5.86 15.71 6.46
CA LEU A 369 -4.93 16.59 7.18
C LEU A 369 -5.58 17.81 7.84
N GLY A 370 -6.87 18.10 7.55
CA GLY A 370 -7.59 19.27 8.08
C GLY A 370 -8.70 19.01 9.11
N LYS A 371 -9.26 17.80 9.21
CA LYS A 371 -10.38 17.50 10.14
C LYS A 371 -10.23 16.12 10.77
N SER A 372 -10.15 16.07 12.09
CA SER A 372 -10.39 14.85 12.86
C SER A 372 -11.82 14.38 12.57
N ARG A 373 -11.95 13.27 11.84
CA ARG A 373 -13.26 12.71 11.43
C ARG A 373 -14.10 12.49 12.71
N PRO A 374 -15.35 13.00 12.78
CA PRO A 374 -16.16 12.82 13.99
C PRO A 374 -16.33 11.32 14.25
N ARG A 375 -16.04 10.89 15.49
CA ARG A 375 -16.19 9.48 15.90
C ARG A 375 -17.55 8.97 15.45
N ALA A 376 -17.57 7.87 14.70
CA ALA A 376 -18.80 7.24 14.26
C ALA A 376 -19.72 7.03 15.47
N LYS A 377 -20.91 7.67 15.44
CA LYS A 377 -21.92 7.44 16.47
C LYS A 377 -22.26 5.95 16.41
N LYS A 378 -21.95 5.21 17.49
CA LYS A 378 -22.41 3.83 17.66
C LYS A 378 -23.91 3.82 17.41
N GLY A 379 -24.36 3.03 16.43
CA GLY A 379 -25.77 2.92 16.10
C GLY A 379 -26.55 2.52 17.35
N SER A 380 -27.43 3.40 17.82
CA SER A 380 -28.41 3.05 18.85
C SER A 380 -29.32 1.98 18.25
N LYS A 381 -29.24 0.75 18.78
CA LYS A 381 -30.19 -0.30 18.43
C LYS A 381 -31.61 0.24 18.59
N ALA A 382 -32.39 0.19 17.52
CA ALA A 382 -33.83 0.44 17.59
C ALA A 382 -34.48 -0.70 18.38
N ALA A 383 -34.60 -0.53 19.69
CA ALA A 383 -35.47 -1.34 20.52
C ALA A 383 -36.89 -0.77 20.41
N SER A 384 -37.81 -1.61 19.93
CA SER A 384 -39.22 -1.26 19.80
C SER A 384 -39.84 -0.96 21.16
N ARG A 385 -40.70 0.06 21.21
CA ARG A 385 -41.87 0.07 22.10
C ARG A 385 -42.94 0.99 21.55
N GLN A 386 -44.03 0.36 21.13
CA GLN A 386 -45.27 1.03 20.78
C GLN A 386 -46.10 1.20 22.07
N LYS A 387 -46.97 2.20 22.06
CA LYS A 387 -48.21 2.32 22.86
C LYS A 387 -48.20 2.93 24.27
N ASP A 388 -49.01 4.00 24.33
CA ASP A 388 -50.08 4.31 25.28
C ASP A 388 -49.80 5.20 26.52
N ALA A 389 -50.22 6.46 26.32
CA ALA A 389 -51.21 7.20 27.10
C ALA A 389 -50.88 7.82 28.48
N GLU A 390 -51.11 9.14 28.53
CA GLU A 390 -51.77 9.89 29.62
C GLU A 390 -51.33 9.71 31.09
N LYS A 391 -50.66 10.73 31.65
CA LYS A 391 -51.37 11.83 32.36
C LYS A 391 -50.43 12.96 32.76
N ALA A 392 -50.92 14.19 32.64
CA ALA A 392 -50.38 15.37 33.32
C ALA A 392 -51.23 15.66 34.57
N VAL A 393 -50.61 16.31 35.58
CA VAL A 393 -51.12 17.42 36.42
C VAL A 393 -50.17 17.58 37.64
N PRO A 394 -49.95 18.80 38.17
CA PRO A 394 -48.64 19.16 38.75
C PRO A 394 -48.67 19.66 40.21
N ASP A 395 -47.52 20.19 40.61
CA ASP A 395 -47.28 21.32 41.53
C ASP A 395 -47.32 21.19 43.07
N ASN A 396 -46.26 21.79 43.63
CA ASN A 396 -46.20 22.63 44.84
C ASN A 396 -45.89 21.99 46.22
N PRO A 397 -45.43 22.80 47.21
CA PRO A 397 -44.06 22.65 47.72
C PRO A 397 -44.01 22.63 49.26
N ASP A 398 -43.13 23.43 49.87
CA ASP A 398 -42.84 23.57 51.31
C ASP A 398 -42.08 22.40 51.98
N ALA A 399 -41.24 22.61 52.99
CA ALA A 399 -40.54 23.82 53.47
C ALA A 399 -39.45 23.39 54.49
N THR A 400 -38.75 24.37 55.07
CA THR A 400 -37.82 24.27 56.22
C THR A 400 -36.49 23.55 55.93
N ALA A 401 -35.31 24.18 55.99
CA ALA A 401 -34.71 25.15 56.93
C ALA A 401 -34.14 24.52 58.21
N GLU A 402 -33.22 25.25 58.83
CA GLU A 402 -32.34 24.88 59.96
C GLU A 402 -31.20 23.91 59.52
N ASP A 403 -29.98 24.41 59.35
CA ASP A 403 -29.01 24.87 60.38
C ASP A 403 -28.13 23.71 60.86
N ALA A 404 -26.91 23.92 61.34
CA ALA A 404 -25.91 24.95 61.13
C ALA A 404 -24.66 24.45 61.87
N ALA A 405 -23.48 24.94 61.48
CA ALA A 405 -22.30 24.92 62.36
C ALA A 405 -21.75 23.49 62.69
N VAL A 406 -20.52 23.30 63.15
CA VAL A 406 -19.37 24.22 63.24
C VAL A 406 -18.09 23.39 63.35
N SER A 407 -17.01 23.85 62.70
CA SER A 407 -15.60 23.66 63.10
C SER A 407 -15.01 22.23 63.22
N ASN A 408 -13.70 22.03 63.29
CA ASN A 408 -12.49 22.71 62.77
C ASN A 408 -11.30 21.91 63.34
N GLU A 409 -10.18 21.82 62.62
CA GLU A 409 -8.88 21.31 63.14
C GLU A 409 -8.88 19.85 63.67
N GLY A 410 -7.75 19.14 63.77
CA GLY A 410 -6.36 19.43 63.44
C GLY A 410 -5.46 18.24 63.83
N GLY A 411 -4.16 18.31 63.54
CA GLY A 411 -3.16 17.26 63.82
C GLY A 411 -2.85 16.41 62.57
N GLU A 412 -1.61 16.34 62.06
CA GLU A 412 -0.38 15.78 62.68
C GLU A 412 -0.46 14.25 62.88
N GLU A 413 0.54 13.41 62.58
CA GLU A 413 1.87 13.62 61.98
C GLU A 413 2.42 12.26 61.47
N GLN A 414 3.50 12.30 60.67
CA GLN A 414 4.55 11.26 60.54
C GLN A 414 4.17 9.76 60.40
N LYS A 415 4.35 9.21 59.19
CA LYS A 415 5.50 8.31 58.92
C LYS A 415 5.77 8.09 57.43
#